data_AF-A0A7V7VJ56-F1
#
_entry.id   AF-A0A7V7VJ56-F1
#
_cell.length_a   1.000
_cell.length_b   1.000
_cell.length_c   1.000
_cell.angle_alpha   90.00
_cell.angle_beta   90.00
_cell.angle_gamma   90.00
#
_symmetry.space_group_name_H-M   'P 1'
#
loop_
_entity.id
_entity.type
_entity.pdbx_description
1 polymer ?
#
loop_
_entity_poly.entity_id
_entity_poly.type
_entity_poly.pdbx_seq_one_letter_code
_entity_poly.pdbx_strand_id
1 'polypeptide(L)'
;MPKHLSATLLTLAVTVAITGTVLAIADPDNLGQWNKPTNTGPDKQCPGFLVNLGPTGARAILKETSFVVKYVFPKSPAAGQLRVDDEITGVNGKPFHKHTFGKCYSMEPGAGYEGPIMDMGTAIEDSEGKDGTLTLDLIRDGKPATLDIKLEPIGRFSDTFPKHCKKSEQLAARAMDYLLKHPEDCTGEVHEKG
;
A
#
# COMPACT_ATOMS: atom_id res chain seq x y z
N MET A 1 61.12 42.25 21.95
CA MET A 1 61.54 40.97 21.36
C MET A 1 60.33 40.33 20.70
N PRO A 2 60.29 40.25 19.35
CA PRO A 2 59.18 39.67 18.60
C PRO A 2 59.47 38.24 18.12
N LYS A 3 58.40 37.57 17.62
CA LYS A 3 58.33 36.29 16.87
C LYS A 3 58.30 35.04 17.78
N HIS A 4 57.34 34.12 17.68
CA HIS A 4 56.78 33.52 16.48
C HIS A 4 55.30 33.16 16.61
N LEU A 5 54.52 33.55 15.59
CA LEU A 5 53.32 32.85 15.14
C LEU A 5 53.70 31.42 14.74
N SER A 6 52.90 30.44 15.14
CA SER A 6 52.72 29.22 14.34
C SER A 6 51.24 28.89 14.32
N ALA A 7 50.55 29.46 13.32
CA ALA A 7 49.19 29.09 12.98
C ALA A 7 49.27 27.90 12.04
N THR A 8 49.11 26.69 12.58
CA THR A 8 48.93 25.49 11.77
C THR A 8 47.49 25.50 11.25
N LEU A 9 47.32 25.98 10.01
CA LEU A 9 46.07 25.91 9.27
C LEU A 9 45.83 24.43 8.89
N LEU A 10 45.01 23.72 9.66
CA LEU A 10 44.58 22.37 9.31
C LEU A 10 43.40 22.49 8.33
N THR A 11 43.68 22.33 7.04
CA THR A 11 42.67 22.42 5.99
C THR A 11 41.70 21.24 6.10
N LEU A 12 40.43 21.57 6.35
CA LEU A 12 39.30 20.68 6.48
C LEU A 12 38.95 20.08 5.10
N ALA A 13 39.24 18.80 4.88
CA ALA A 13 38.69 18.06 3.75
C ALA A 13 37.35 17.43 4.16
N VAL A 14 36.25 18.16 3.97
CA VAL A 14 34.91 17.58 4.05
C VAL A 14 34.66 16.85 2.73
N THR A 15 34.90 15.55 2.71
CA THR A 15 34.35 14.66 1.68
C THR A 15 32.83 14.69 1.80
N VAL A 16 32.17 15.44 0.93
CA VAL A 16 30.74 15.28 0.69
C VAL A 16 30.56 13.92 0.05
N ALA A 17 30.27 12.92 0.87
CA ALA A 17 29.74 11.67 0.38
C ALA A 17 28.40 12.00 -0.26
N ILE A 18 28.34 11.92 -1.60
CA ILE A 18 27.08 11.93 -2.34
C ILE A 18 26.39 10.63 -1.92
N THR A 19 25.54 10.72 -0.90
CA THR A 19 24.62 9.66 -0.58
C THR A 19 23.69 9.53 -1.77
N GLY A 20 23.88 8.46 -2.56
CA GLY A 20 22.96 8.11 -3.62
C GLY A 20 21.55 8.14 -3.03
N THR A 21 20.65 8.89 -3.67
CA THR A 21 19.24 8.89 -3.34
C THR A 21 18.76 7.45 -3.42
N VAL A 22 18.50 6.86 -2.25
CA VAL A 22 17.71 5.64 -2.13
C VAL A 22 16.32 6.04 -2.61
N LEU A 23 16.05 5.84 -3.90
CA LEU A 23 14.70 6.01 -4.43
C LEU A 23 13.84 4.94 -3.73
N ALA A 24 12.99 5.42 -2.83
CA ALA A 24 12.09 4.61 -2.02
C ALA A 24 11.14 3.74 -2.89
N ILE A 25 10.87 4.15 -4.14
CA ILE A 25 10.18 3.33 -5.14
C ILE A 25 11.18 2.93 -6.24
N ALA A 26 11.28 1.63 -6.51
CA ALA A 26 12.19 1.10 -7.54
C ALA A 26 11.81 1.54 -8.96
N ASP A 27 10.52 1.74 -9.22
CA ASP A 27 9.99 2.29 -10.46
C ASP A 27 8.69 3.09 -10.21
N PRO A 28 8.75 4.44 -10.23
CA PRO A 28 7.58 5.28 -9.96
C PRO A 28 6.48 5.16 -11.02
N ASP A 29 6.81 4.70 -12.24
CA ASP A 29 5.87 4.55 -13.35
C ASP A 29 5.35 3.12 -13.48
N ASN A 30 5.82 2.19 -12.63
CA ASN A 30 5.45 0.77 -12.62
C ASN A 30 5.53 0.16 -14.03
N LEU A 31 6.66 0.34 -14.71
CA LEU A 31 6.92 -0.11 -16.07
C LEU A 31 5.86 0.39 -17.07
N GLY A 32 5.31 1.57 -16.80
CA GLY A 32 4.22 2.20 -17.54
C GLY A 32 2.89 1.44 -17.42
N GLN A 33 2.67 0.64 -16.37
CA GLN A 33 1.48 -0.20 -16.21
C GLN A 33 0.30 0.50 -15.51
N TRP A 34 0.51 1.67 -14.90
CA TRP A 34 -0.54 2.40 -14.18
C TRP A 34 -1.80 2.70 -15.00
N ASN A 35 -1.68 2.80 -16.33
CA ASN A 35 -2.78 3.06 -17.25
C ASN A 35 -3.00 1.92 -18.27
N LYS A 36 -2.52 0.71 -17.98
CA LYS A 36 -2.67 -0.48 -18.83
C LYS A 36 -3.69 -1.44 -18.21
N PRO A 37 -4.97 -1.41 -18.64
CA PRO A 37 -5.99 -2.29 -18.07
C PRO A 37 -5.75 -3.75 -18.46
N THR A 38 -6.27 -4.68 -17.66
CA THR A 38 -6.33 -6.10 -18.00
C THR A 38 -7.61 -6.42 -18.76
N ASN A 39 -7.60 -7.51 -19.54
CA ASN A 39 -8.79 -7.98 -20.26
C ASN A 39 -9.60 -9.04 -19.47
N THR A 40 -9.07 -9.50 -18.34
CA THR A 40 -9.61 -10.62 -17.55
C THR A 40 -9.70 -10.28 -16.06
N GLY A 41 -10.59 -10.99 -15.35
CA GLY A 41 -10.76 -10.86 -13.91
C GLY A 41 -11.47 -9.56 -13.48
N PRO A 42 -11.58 -9.34 -12.16
CA PRO A 42 -12.32 -8.20 -11.59
C PRO A 42 -11.70 -6.85 -11.94
N ASP A 43 -10.39 -6.79 -12.14
CA ASP A 43 -9.67 -5.57 -12.48
C ASP A 43 -9.77 -5.19 -13.97
N LYS A 44 -10.51 -5.95 -14.80
CA LYS A 44 -10.85 -5.55 -16.19
C LYS A 44 -11.55 -4.19 -16.26
N GLN A 45 -12.29 -3.85 -15.20
CA GLN A 45 -13.02 -2.59 -15.11
C GLN A 45 -12.12 -1.43 -14.67
N CYS A 46 -10.93 -1.71 -14.15
CA CYS A 46 -9.98 -0.71 -13.69
C CYS A 46 -9.23 -0.09 -14.87
N PRO A 47 -8.89 1.21 -14.83
CA PRO A 47 -8.20 1.88 -15.94
C PRO A 47 -6.71 1.51 -16.06
N GLY A 48 -6.18 0.63 -15.18
CA GLY A 48 -4.81 0.15 -15.25
C GLY A 48 -4.44 -0.84 -14.16
N PHE A 49 -3.14 -1.18 -14.08
CA PHE A 49 -2.60 -2.07 -13.05
C PHE A 49 -2.37 -1.30 -11.76
N LEU A 50 -3.43 -1.11 -10.99
CA LEU A 50 -3.47 -0.25 -9.80
C LEU A 50 -3.34 -1.07 -8.52
N VAL A 51 -2.80 -0.45 -7.47
CA VAL A 51 -2.72 -1.08 -6.14
C VAL A 51 -4.13 -1.21 -5.54
N ASN A 52 -4.44 -2.41 -5.03
CA ASN A 52 -5.66 -2.69 -4.29
C ASN A 52 -5.56 -2.18 -2.84
N LEU A 53 -6.49 -1.32 -2.42
CA LEU A 53 -6.56 -0.78 -1.07
C LEU A 53 -7.46 -1.62 -0.14
N GLY A 54 -7.41 -2.94 -0.31
CA GLY A 54 -8.11 -3.92 0.51
C GLY A 54 -9.64 -3.84 0.43
N PRO A 55 -10.35 -4.09 1.55
CA PRO A 55 -11.81 -4.17 1.58
C PRO A 55 -12.52 -2.84 1.33
N THR A 56 -11.78 -1.71 1.25
CA THR A 56 -12.34 -0.42 0.84
C THR A 56 -12.97 -0.48 -0.56
N GLY A 57 -12.45 -1.36 -1.43
CA GLY A 57 -12.80 -1.44 -2.84
C GLY A 57 -12.26 -0.27 -3.67
N ALA A 58 -11.27 0.46 -3.17
CA ALA A 58 -10.54 1.45 -3.95
C ALA A 58 -9.31 0.84 -4.66
N ARG A 59 -8.93 1.46 -5.77
CA ARG A 59 -7.72 1.18 -6.54
C ARG A 59 -6.96 2.49 -6.76
N ALA A 60 -5.65 2.45 -6.58
CA ALA A 60 -4.83 3.66 -6.60
C ALA A 60 -3.48 3.47 -7.28
N ILE A 61 -2.92 4.58 -7.74
CA ILE A 61 -1.48 4.67 -8.04
C ILE A 61 -0.76 4.85 -6.71
N LEU A 62 0.30 4.07 -6.51
CA LEU A 62 1.18 4.18 -5.35
C LEU A 62 2.25 5.24 -5.60
N LYS A 63 2.39 6.15 -4.66
CA LYS A 63 3.48 7.14 -4.56
C LYS A 63 4.33 6.83 -3.33
N GLU A 64 5.42 7.58 -3.17
CA GLU A 64 6.43 7.34 -2.12
C GLU A 64 5.83 7.26 -0.70
N THR A 65 4.82 8.08 -0.42
CA THR A 65 4.16 8.21 0.89
C THR A 65 2.64 8.41 0.75
N SER A 66 2.04 8.01 -0.37
CA SER A 66 0.62 8.28 -0.63
C SER A 66 0.03 7.36 -1.68
N PHE A 67 -1.30 7.38 -1.77
CA PHE A 67 -2.07 6.70 -2.81
C PHE A 67 -2.95 7.70 -3.55
N VAL A 68 -2.87 7.74 -4.88
CA VAL A 68 -3.81 8.53 -5.69
C VAL A 68 -4.91 7.63 -6.21
N VAL A 69 -6.14 7.85 -5.73
CA VAL A 69 -7.30 7.05 -6.08
C VAL A 69 -7.60 7.21 -7.58
N LYS A 70 -7.75 6.08 -8.29
CA LYS A 70 -8.07 6.06 -9.72
C LYS A 70 -9.35 5.29 -10.04
N TYR A 71 -9.80 4.43 -9.14
CA TYR A 71 -11.07 3.73 -9.30
C TYR A 71 -11.64 3.34 -7.95
N VAL A 72 -12.97 3.33 -7.85
CA VAL A 72 -13.71 2.85 -6.68
C VAL A 72 -14.81 1.94 -7.18
N PHE A 73 -14.80 0.68 -6.72
CA PHE A 73 -15.81 -0.29 -7.12
C PHE A 73 -17.20 0.12 -6.63
N PRO A 74 -18.24 0.05 -7.47
CA PRO A 74 -19.61 0.27 -7.02
C PRO A 74 -19.99 -0.70 -5.90
N LYS A 75 -20.80 -0.23 -4.93
CA LYS A 75 -21.25 -0.99 -3.76
C LYS A 75 -20.12 -1.42 -2.80
N SER A 76 -18.89 -0.95 -2.99
CA SER A 76 -17.85 -1.12 -1.98
C SER A 76 -18.03 -0.13 -0.81
N PRO A 77 -17.36 -0.34 0.33
CA PRO A 77 -17.36 0.60 1.45
C PRO A 77 -16.99 2.04 1.08
N ALA A 78 -16.05 2.22 0.14
CA ALA A 78 -15.62 3.53 -0.31
C ALA A 78 -16.56 4.21 -1.34
N ALA A 79 -17.55 3.48 -1.88
CA ALA A 79 -18.40 3.96 -2.96
C ALA A 79 -19.17 5.22 -2.54
N GLY A 80 -19.08 6.27 -3.36
CA GLY A 80 -19.72 7.57 -3.11
C GLY A 80 -19.01 8.44 -2.06
N GLN A 81 -17.95 7.95 -1.42
CA GLN A 81 -17.22 8.63 -0.35
C GLN A 81 -15.82 9.09 -0.81
N LEU A 82 -15.03 8.16 -1.32
CA LEU A 82 -13.77 8.47 -2.01
C LEU A 82 -14.04 8.92 -3.45
N ARG A 83 -13.22 9.85 -3.93
CA ARG A 83 -13.27 10.39 -5.29
C ARG A 83 -12.02 10.00 -6.04
N VAL A 84 -12.16 9.87 -7.36
CA VAL A 84 -11.01 9.80 -8.26
C VAL A 84 -10.17 11.06 -8.04
N ASP A 85 -8.85 10.87 -8.02
CA ASP A 85 -7.81 11.88 -7.75
C ASP A 85 -7.70 12.39 -6.31
N ASP A 86 -8.45 11.83 -5.36
CA ASP A 86 -8.09 11.97 -3.94
C ASP A 86 -6.69 11.38 -3.72
N GLU A 87 -5.82 12.16 -3.07
CA GLU A 87 -4.51 11.68 -2.65
C GLU A 87 -4.53 11.36 -1.15
N ILE A 88 -4.55 10.07 -0.84
CA ILE A 88 -4.54 9.56 0.54
C ILE A 88 -3.10 9.63 1.04
N THR A 89 -2.86 10.42 2.08
CA THR A 89 -1.54 10.70 2.65
C THR A 89 -1.30 10.03 4.01
N GLY A 90 -2.36 9.48 4.60
CA GLY A 90 -2.29 8.80 5.88
C GLY A 90 -3.56 8.03 6.20
N VAL A 91 -3.51 7.30 7.31
CA VAL A 91 -4.60 6.46 7.79
C VAL A 91 -4.63 6.45 9.31
N ASN A 92 -5.82 6.49 9.89
CA ASN A 92 -6.09 6.54 11.32
C ASN A 92 -5.27 7.63 12.04
N GLY A 93 -5.13 8.80 11.41
CA GLY A 93 -4.41 9.96 11.93
C GLY A 93 -2.88 9.85 11.85
N LYS A 94 -2.35 8.85 11.12
CA LYS A 94 -0.92 8.62 10.95
C LYS A 94 -0.53 8.80 9.48
N PRO A 95 0.42 9.70 9.16
CA PRO A 95 1.01 9.77 7.82
C PRO A 95 1.65 8.44 7.44
N PHE A 96 1.64 8.11 6.15
CA PHE A 96 2.36 6.93 5.66
C PHE A 96 3.88 7.11 5.73
N HIS A 97 4.57 6.03 6.09
CA HIS A 97 6.01 5.95 6.01
C HIS A 97 6.46 5.89 4.55
N LYS A 98 7.70 6.32 4.31
CA LYS A 98 8.35 6.09 3.02
C LYS A 98 8.62 4.61 2.85
N HIS A 99 8.50 4.13 1.61
CA HIS A 99 9.00 2.81 1.27
C HIS A 99 10.49 2.67 1.59
N THR A 100 10.85 1.56 2.23
CA THR A 100 12.26 1.22 2.48
C THR A 100 12.74 0.06 1.60
N PHE A 101 11.87 -0.57 0.81
CA PHE A 101 12.17 -1.76 0.01
C PHE A 101 11.62 -1.73 -1.43
N GLY A 102 12.40 -2.30 -2.36
CA GLY A 102 12.05 -2.48 -3.78
C GLY A 102 13.09 -3.22 -4.65
N LYS A 103 14.12 -3.88 -4.08
CA LYS A 103 15.23 -4.44 -4.88
C LYS A 103 15.17 -5.90 -5.26
N CYS A 104 14.36 -6.73 -4.61
CA CYS A 104 14.21 -8.13 -5.02
C CYS A 104 12.96 -8.72 -4.38
N TYR A 105 12.25 -9.57 -5.11
CA TYR A 105 11.44 -10.65 -4.53
C TYR A 105 12.35 -11.69 -3.83
N SER A 106 13.38 -11.24 -3.10
CA SER A 106 14.27 -12.13 -2.39
C SER A 106 13.54 -12.56 -1.12
N MET A 107 13.47 -13.88 -0.92
CA MET A 107 12.97 -14.54 0.29
C MET A 107 13.86 -14.29 1.53
N GLU A 108 14.68 -13.23 1.52
CA GLU A 108 15.58 -12.85 2.61
C GLU A 108 14.73 -12.37 3.81
N PRO A 109 14.87 -12.98 5.00
CA PRO A 109 14.17 -12.55 6.19
C PRO A 109 14.45 -11.07 6.50
N GLY A 110 13.39 -10.26 6.64
CA GLY A 110 13.49 -8.81 6.88
C GLY A 110 13.29 -7.93 5.64
N ALA A 111 13.07 -8.52 4.46
CA ALA A 111 12.65 -7.81 3.24
C ALA A 111 11.12 -7.62 3.18
N GLY A 112 10.57 -6.85 4.12
CA GLY A 112 9.13 -6.60 4.26
C GLY A 112 8.56 -5.55 3.28
N TYR A 113 7.23 -5.52 3.17
CA TYR A 113 6.45 -4.55 2.38
C TYR A 113 6.34 -3.17 3.07
N GLU A 114 7.44 -2.58 3.52
CA GLU A 114 7.41 -1.32 4.26
C GLU A 114 6.86 -0.13 3.44
N GLY A 115 6.31 0.86 4.14
CA GLY A 115 5.73 2.07 3.55
C GLY A 115 4.19 2.02 3.45
N PRO A 116 3.58 2.80 2.53
CA PRO A 116 2.13 3.00 2.49
C PRO A 116 1.31 1.72 2.39
N ILE A 117 1.82 0.67 1.73
CA ILE A 117 1.11 -0.62 1.59
C ILE A 117 0.97 -1.32 2.95
N MET A 118 2.06 -1.50 3.70
CA MET A 118 1.99 -2.13 5.02
C MET A 118 1.25 -1.26 6.03
N ASP A 119 1.45 0.07 5.99
CA ASP A 119 0.74 0.99 6.87
C ASP A 119 -0.78 0.91 6.65
N MET A 120 -1.23 0.94 5.38
CA MET A 120 -2.64 0.78 5.02
C MET A 120 -3.17 -0.59 5.44
N GLY A 121 -2.44 -1.67 5.16
CA GLY A 121 -2.84 -3.03 5.53
C GLY A 121 -2.98 -3.22 7.04
N THR A 122 -2.03 -2.70 7.81
CA THR A 122 -2.07 -2.72 9.29
C THR A 122 -3.26 -1.93 9.81
N ALA A 123 -3.52 -0.75 9.24
CA ALA A 123 -4.65 0.07 9.66
C ALA A 123 -6.00 -0.58 9.33
N ILE A 124 -6.13 -1.24 8.19
CA ILE A 124 -7.31 -2.05 7.84
C ILE A 124 -7.53 -3.15 8.87
N GLU A 125 -6.49 -3.91 9.21
CA GLU A 125 -6.60 -4.98 10.20
C GLU A 125 -7.02 -4.45 11.57
N ASP A 126 -6.41 -3.34 12.02
CA ASP A 126 -6.74 -2.70 13.28
C ASP A 126 -8.19 -2.20 13.31
N SER A 127 -8.68 -1.64 12.20
CA SER A 127 -10.06 -1.18 12.06
C SER A 127 -11.04 -2.34 12.06
N GLU A 128 -10.81 -3.41 11.28
CA GLU A 128 -11.62 -4.63 11.28
C GLU A 128 -11.62 -5.34 12.64
N GLY A 129 -10.53 -5.17 13.40
CA GLY A 129 -10.36 -5.65 14.77
C GLY A 129 -11.17 -4.92 15.84
N LYS A 130 -11.72 -3.76 15.51
CA LYS A 130 -12.46 -2.88 16.42
C LYS A 130 -13.92 -2.78 15.96
N ASP A 131 -14.34 -1.59 15.58
CA ASP A 131 -15.68 -1.28 15.12
C ASP A 131 -15.79 -1.22 13.60
N GLY A 132 -14.70 -1.44 12.86
CA GLY A 132 -14.64 -1.35 11.40
C GLY A 132 -14.40 0.07 10.88
N THR A 133 -14.18 1.08 11.72
CA THR A 133 -13.96 2.45 11.23
C THR A 133 -12.52 2.65 10.78
N LEU A 134 -12.30 2.90 9.48
CA LEU A 134 -11.01 3.24 8.88
C LEU A 134 -11.03 4.72 8.47
N THR A 135 -10.25 5.55 9.15
CA THR A 135 -10.16 6.99 8.87
C THR A 135 -9.03 7.24 7.88
N LEU A 136 -9.31 7.86 6.75
CA LEU A 136 -8.32 8.23 5.74
C LEU A 136 -7.99 9.72 5.85
N ASP A 137 -6.71 10.05 5.91
CA ASP A 137 -6.21 11.41 5.77
C ASP A 137 -5.86 11.65 4.29
N LEU A 138 -6.45 12.65 3.65
CA LEU A 138 -6.30 12.86 2.22
C LEU A 138 -6.22 14.34 1.81
N ILE A 139 -5.70 14.58 0.62
CA ILE A 139 -5.80 15.85 -0.08
C ILE A 139 -6.85 15.71 -1.18
N ARG A 140 -7.86 16.58 -1.14
CA ARG A 140 -8.92 16.68 -2.14
C ARG A 140 -9.00 18.10 -2.64
N ASP A 141 -8.94 18.28 -3.96
CA ASP A 141 -8.95 19.61 -4.60
C ASP A 141 -7.88 20.55 -4.01
N GLY A 142 -6.71 20.00 -3.66
CA GLY A 142 -5.60 20.71 -3.05
C GLY A 142 -5.75 21.05 -1.56
N LYS A 143 -6.80 20.57 -0.88
CA LYS A 143 -7.06 20.85 0.54
C LYS A 143 -7.02 19.57 1.38
N PRO A 144 -6.46 19.61 2.60
CA PRO A 144 -6.57 18.51 3.54
C PRO A 144 -8.02 18.22 3.90
N ALA A 145 -8.34 16.94 3.98
CA ALA A 145 -9.61 16.41 4.43
C ALA A 145 -9.40 15.06 5.13
N THR A 146 -10.42 14.65 5.87
CA THR A 146 -10.47 13.35 6.54
C THR A 146 -11.77 12.65 6.15
N LEU A 147 -11.71 11.34 5.94
CA LEU A 147 -12.86 10.54 5.54
C LEU A 147 -12.90 9.22 6.32
N ASP A 148 -14.03 8.93 6.96
CA ASP A 148 -14.26 7.63 7.61
C ASP A 148 -14.92 6.65 6.64
N ILE A 149 -14.27 5.51 6.43
CA ILE A 149 -14.79 4.38 5.66
C ILE A 149 -15.19 3.27 6.63
N LYS A 150 -16.41 2.76 6.49
CA LYS A 150 -16.91 1.67 7.33
C LYS A 150 -16.61 0.31 6.71
N LEU A 151 -15.66 -0.40 7.30
CA LEU A 151 -15.33 -1.79 7.00
C LEU A 151 -16.21 -2.74 7.84
N GLU A 152 -16.29 -3.99 7.39
CA GLU A 152 -16.91 -5.04 8.18
C GLU A 152 -15.97 -5.46 9.33
N PRO A 153 -16.41 -5.45 10.60
CA PRO A 153 -15.57 -5.83 11.72
C PRO A 153 -15.45 -7.36 11.82
N ILE A 154 -14.52 -7.93 11.05
CA ILE A 154 -14.27 -9.38 10.99
C ILE A 154 -13.17 -9.84 11.98
N GLY A 155 -12.66 -8.94 12.81
CA GLY A 155 -11.62 -9.21 13.81
C GLY A 155 -10.19 -8.99 13.30
N ARG A 156 -9.22 -9.31 14.17
CA ARG A 156 -7.77 -9.33 13.86
C ARG A 156 -7.29 -10.75 13.63
N PHE A 157 -6.13 -10.89 12.99
CA PHE A 157 -5.43 -12.15 13.02
C PHE A 157 -4.94 -12.46 14.45
N SER A 158 -4.93 -13.75 14.81
CA SER A 158 -4.38 -14.18 16.10
C SER A 158 -2.88 -14.44 15.96
N ASP A 159 -2.17 -14.46 17.08
CA ASP A 159 -0.73 -14.78 17.12
C ASP A 159 -0.40 -16.17 16.55
N THR A 160 -1.39 -17.06 16.47
CA THR A 160 -1.27 -18.42 15.94
C THR A 160 -1.68 -18.55 14.47
N PHE A 161 -1.98 -17.43 13.79
CA PHE A 161 -2.36 -17.39 12.37
C PHE A 161 -1.44 -18.28 11.50
N PRO A 162 -1.99 -19.02 10.51
CA PRO A 162 -3.40 -19.07 10.12
C PRO A 162 -4.24 -20.07 10.94
N LYS A 163 -3.64 -20.86 11.83
CA LYS A 163 -4.35 -21.87 12.61
C LYS A 163 -4.98 -21.25 13.86
N HIS A 164 -6.15 -21.76 14.27
CA HIS A 164 -6.88 -21.28 15.46
C HIS A 164 -7.17 -19.77 15.42
N CYS A 165 -7.49 -19.26 14.23
CA CYS A 165 -7.73 -17.85 13.98
C CYS A 165 -9.09 -17.68 13.32
N LYS A 166 -10.07 -17.12 14.05
CA LYS A 166 -11.44 -16.90 13.57
C LYS A 166 -11.48 -16.11 12.25
N LYS A 167 -10.67 -15.06 12.13
CA LYS A 167 -10.57 -14.27 10.90
C LYS A 167 -10.09 -15.11 9.71
N SER A 168 -9.09 -15.98 9.93
CA SER A 168 -8.59 -16.89 8.88
C SER A 168 -9.65 -17.87 8.42
N GLU A 169 -10.35 -18.48 9.37
CA GLU A 169 -11.44 -19.42 9.10
C GLU A 169 -12.56 -18.73 8.30
N GLN A 170 -12.93 -17.52 8.69
CA GLN A 170 -13.95 -16.71 8.00
C GLN A 170 -13.51 -16.31 6.59
N LEU A 171 -12.27 -15.84 6.41
CA LEU A 171 -11.74 -15.48 5.09
C LEU A 171 -11.63 -16.70 4.17
N ALA A 172 -11.16 -17.84 4.68
CA ALA A 172 -11.09 -19.08 3.92
C ALA A 172 -12.49 -19.56 3.50
N ALA A 173 -13.46 -19.55 4.42
CA ALA A 173 -14.85 -19.89 4.13
C ALA A 173 -15.44 -18.97 3.03
N ARG A 174 -15.26 -17.66 3.15
CA ARG A 174 -15.73 -16.69 2.15
C ARG A 174 -15.09 -16.86 0.79
N ALA A 175 -13.79 -17.16 0.75
CA ALA A 175 -13.09 -17.45 -0.49
C ALA A 175 -13.66 -18.70 -1.17
N MET A 176 -13.88 -19.78 -0.40
CA MET A 176 -14.52 -21.00 -0.93
C MET A 176 -15.94 -20.71 -1.44
N ASP A 177 -16.75 -19.99 -0.66
CA ASP A 177 -18.10 -19.59 -1.08
C ASP A 177 -18.09 -18.75 -2.36
N TYR A 178 -17.11 -17.85 -2.51
CA TYR A 178 -16.95 -17.06 -3.73
C TYR A 178 -16.65 -17.95 -4.93
N LEU A 179 -15.67 -18.85 -4.82
CA LEU A 179 -15.27 -19.75 -5.90
C LEU A 179 -16.42 -20.69 -6.31
N LEU A 180 -17.19 -21.20 -5.36
CA LEU A 180 -18.36 -22.05 -5.64
C LEU A 180 -19.48 -21.31 -6.36
N LYS A 181 -19.62 -19.99 -6.14
CA LYS A 181 -20.63 -19.15 -6.80
C LYS A 181 -20.20 -18.64 -8.17
N HIS A 182 -18.90 -18.66 -8.47
CA HIS A 182 -18.31 -18.17 -9.72
C HIS A 182 -17.39 -19.23 -10.35
N PRO A 183 -17.88 -20.45 -10.65
CA PRO A 183 -17.06 -21.52 -11.22
C PRO A 183 -16.43 -21.13 -12.57
N GLU A 184 -17.05 -20.22 -13.32
CA GLU A 184 -16.54 -19.65 -14.58
C GLU A 184 -15.29 -18.78 -14.40
N ASP A 185 -15.10 -18.14 -13.23
CA ASP A 185 -13.88 -17.38 -12.94
C ASP A 185 -12.69 -18.31 -12.67
N CYS A 186 -12.94 -19.61 -12.45
CA CYS A 186 -11.93 -20.63 -12.17
C CYS A 186 -11.47 -21.38 -13.44
N THR A 187 -11.98 -21.04 -14.62
CA THR A 187 -11.62 -21.67 -15.89
C THR A 187 -10.52 -20.87 -16.59
N GLY A 188 -9.29 -20.96 -16.10
CA GLY A 188 -8.08 -20.55 -16.82
C GLY A 188 -7.28 -21.77 -17.23
N GLU A 189 -6.48 -21.67 -18.29
CA GLU A 189 -5.39 -22.63 -18.50
C GLU A 189 -4.54 -22.61 -17.23
N VAL A 190 -4.54 -23.71 -16.49
CA VAL A 190 -3.61 -23.89 -15.36
C VAL A 190 -2.23 -23.73 -15.98
N HIS A 191 -1.41 -22.80 -15.48
CA HIS A 191 -0.03 -22.67 -15.93
C HIS A 191 0.60 -24.07 -15.98
N GLU A 192 0.82 -24.58 -17.20
CA GLU A 192 1.57 -25.82 -17.37
C GLU A 192 2.93 -25.56 -16.74
N LYS A 193 3.35 -26.46 -15.84
CA LYS A 193 4.64 -26.36 -15.17
C LYS A 193 5.72 -26.22 -16.25
N GLY A 194 6.38 -25.06 -16.29
CA GLY A 194 7.64 -24.86 -17.01
C GLY A 194 8.76 -25.66 -16.39
#